data_AF-A0A255DE64-F1
#
_entry.id   AF-A0A255DE64-F1
#
_cell.length_a   1.000
_cell.length_b   1.000
_cell.length_c   1.000
_cell.angle_alpha   90.00
_cell.angle_beta   90.00
_cell.angle_gamma   90.00
#
_symmetry.space_group_name_H-M   'P 1'
#
loop_
_entity.id
_entity.type
_entity.pdbx_description
1 polymer ?
#
loop_
_entity_poly.entity_id
_entity_poly.type
_entity_poly.pdbx_seq_one_letter_code
_entity_poly.pdbx_strand_id
1 'polypeptide(L)'
;MSHLTSRSAADSDQAQHFRCILAERRAELDARLAEDAQRLAARHRSGSTCGVKSIRYRIRKMERQRSELDRLLDGLAVLADAVSS
;
A
#
# COMPACT_ATOMS: atom_id res chain seq x y z
N MET A 1 0.08 9.85 38.13
CA MET A 1 -0.53 10.25 36.83
C MET A 1 0.37 9.99 35.62
N SER A 2 1.57 9.41 35.78
CA SER A 2 2.58 9.32 34.71
C SER A 2 2.47 8.08 33.80
N HIS A 3 1.66 7.09 34.17
CA HIS A 3 1.58 5.81 33.45
C HIS A 3 0.58 5.84 32.28
N LEU A 4 -0.39 6.75 32.29
CA LEU A 4 -1.38 6.90 31.23
C LEU A 4 -0.81 7.65 30.01
N THR A 5 0.04 8.65 30.25
CA THR A 5 0.69 9.45 29.20
C THR A 5 1.78 8.66 28.44
N SER A 6 2.53 7.81 29.15
CA SER A 6 3.57 6.98 28.51
C SER A 6 3.01 5.91 27.57
N ARG A 7 1.81 5.40 27.84
CA ARG A 7 1.17 4.38 26.99
C ARG A 7 0.58 5.00 25.72
N SER A 8 -0.08 6.15 25.85
CA SER A 8 -0.60 6.91 24.70
C SER A 8 0.50 7.38 23.74
N ALA A 9 1.68 7.78 24.25
CA ALA A 9 2.82 8.13 23.41
C ALA A 9 3.40 6.92 22.66
N ALA A 10 3.55 5.77 23.33
CA ALA A 10 4.03 4.54 22.70
C ALA A 10 3.06 4.01 21.62
N ASP A 11 1.75 4.11 21.86
CA ASP A 11 0.72 3.74 20.89
C ASP A 11 0.76 4.66 19.65
N SER A 12 1.07 5.95 19.85
CA SER A 12 1.24 6.95 18.78
C SER A 12 2.49 6.69 17.92
N ASP A 13 3.64 6.43 18.56
CA ASP A 13 4.90 6.12 17.85
C ASP A 13 4.79 4.81 17.07
N GLN A 14 4.14 3.81 17.65
CA GLN A 14 3.89 2.54 16.99
C GLN A 14 2.93 2.69 15.79
N ALA A 15 1.86 3.47 15.94
CA ALA A 15 0.95 3.76 14.83
C ALA A 15 1.67 4.52 13.69
N GLN A 16 2.54 5.47 14.03
CA GLN A 16 3.34 6.19 13.04
C GLN A 16 4.32 5.26 12.31
N HIS A 17 4.97 4.35 13.03
CA HIS A 17 5.85 3.36 12.43
C HIS A 17 5.12 2.45 11.43
N PHE A 18 3.94 1.95 11.80
CA PHE A 18 3.12 1.15 10.89
C PHE A 18 2.66 1.92 9.66
N ARG A 19 2.30 3.20 9.80
CA ARG A 19 1.99 4.06 8.64
C ARG A 19 3.16 4.18 7.68
N CYS A 20 4.38 4.40 8.19
CA CYS A 20 5.57 4.47 7.34
C CYS A 20 5.78 3.17 6.56
N ILE A 21 5.74 2.01 7.23
CA ILE A 21 5.91 0.71 6.56
C ILE A 21 4.83 0.46 5.49
N LEU A 22 3.57 0.77 5.81
CA LEU A 22 2.47 0.57 4.85
C LEU A 22 2.58 1.54 3.66
N ALA A 23 2.99 2.79 3.89
CA ALA A 23 3.22 3.76 2.83
C ALA A 23 4.39 3.38 1.92
N GLU A 24 5.51 2.90 2.48
CA GLU A 24 6.63 2.34 1.72
C GLU A 24 6.18 1.16 0.87
N ARG A 25 5.44 0.21 1.48
CA ARG A 25 4.93 -0.95 0.76
C ARG A 25 3.96 -0.59 -0.36
N ARG A 26 3.14 0.44 -0.16
CA ARG A 26 2.25 0.98 -1.19
C ARG A 26 3.06 1.55 -2.36
N ALA A 27 4.10 2.34 -2.08
CA ALA A 27 4.98 2.89 -3.10
C ALA A 27 5.69 1.79 -3.92
N GLU A 28 6.12 0.70 -3.26
CA GLU A 28 6.69 -0.45 -3.95
C GLU A 28 5.70 -1.14 -4.90
N LEU A 29 4.43 -1.28 -4.48
CA LEU A 29 3.39 -1.85 -5.34
C LEU A 29 3.08 -0.95 -6.54
N ASP A 30 3.00 0.36 -6.33
CA ASP A 30 2.77 1.33 -7.40
C ASP A 30 3.90 1.30 -8.44
N ALA A 31 5.16 1.20 -7.99
CA ALA A 31 6.30 1.06 -8.89
C ALA A 31 6.21 -0.22 -9.76
N ARG A 32 5.84 -1.36 -9.16
CA ARG A 32 5.68 -2.64 -9.87
C ARG A 32 4.49 -2.62 -10.84
N LEU A 33 3.38 -1.96 -10.45
CA LEU A 33 2.23 -1.76 -11.33
C LEU A 33 2.60 -0.93 -12.56
N ALA A 34 3.37 0.15 -12.37
CA ALA A 34 3.87 0.97 -13.47
C ALA A 34 4.76 0.17 -14.43
N GLU A 35 5.66 -0.66 -13.90
CA GLU A 35 6.52 -1.54 -14.70
C GLU A 35 5.71 -2.55 -15.53
N ASP A 36 4.74 -3.23 -14.91
CA ASP A 36 3.90 -4.19 -15.61
C ASP A 36 2.97 -3.53 -16.64
N ALA A 37 2.51 -2.30 -16.38
CA ALA A 37 1.77 -1.49 -17.35
C ALA A 37 2.64 -1.11 -18.57
N GLN A 38 3.89 -0.70 -18.34
CA GLN A 38 4.84 -0.43 -19.43
C GLN A 38 5.13 -1.68 -20.26
N ARG A 39 5.30 -2.84 -19.62
CA ARG A 39 5.46 -4.13 -20.31
C ARG A 39 4.25 -4.46 -21.17
N LEU A 40 3.03 -4.27 -20.67
CA LEU A 40 1.81 -4.46 -21.47
C LEU A 40 1.77 -3.53 -22.67
N ALA A 41 2.10 -2.25 -22.49
CA ALA A 41 2.14 -1.29 -23.58
C ALA A 41 3.18 -1.68 -24.65
N ALA A 42 4.36 -2.17 -24.25
CA ALA A 42 5.38 -2.66 -25.18
C ALA A 42 4.93 -3.92 -25.94
N ARG A 43 4.24 -4.85 -25.27
CA ARG A 43 3.65 -6.04 -25.91
C ARG A 43 2.56 -5.68 -26.90
N HIS A 44 1.70 -4.73 -26.55
CA HIS A 44 0.66 -4.22 -27.43
C HIS A 44 1.26 -3.59 -28.70
N ARG A 45 2.29 -2.74 -28.55
CA ARG A 45 2.99 -2.13 -29.71
C ARG A 45 3.67 -3.15 -30.61
N SER A 46 4.16 -4.26 -30.06
CA SER A 46 4.80 -5.33 -30.85
C SER A 46 3.82 -6.39 -31.38
N GLY A 47 2.50 -6.27 -31.11
CA GLY A 47 1.52 -7.30 -31.45
C GLY A 47 1.71 -8.63 -30.71
N SER A 48 2.55 -8.67 -29.68
CA SER A 48 2.90 -9.88 -28.96
C SER A 48 1.84 -10.21 -27.90
N THR A 49 1.22 -11.38 -28.02
CA THR A 49 0.26 -11.90 -27.02
C THR A 49 0.94 -12.74 -25.92
N CYS A 50 2.22 -13.06 -26.11
CA CYS A 50 3.00 -13.86 -25.16
C CYS A 50 3.08 -13.16 -23.80
N GLY A 51 2.74 -13.89 -22.73
CA GLY A 51 2.82 -13.40 -21.35
C GLY A 51 1.78 -12.35 -20.95
N VAL A 52 0.95 -11.83 -21.87
CA VAL A 52 -0.06 -10.79 -21.60
C VAL A 52 -1.04 -11.21 -20.51
N LYS A 53 -1.53 -12.46 -20.55
CA LYS A 53 -2.45 -12.99 -19.53
C LYS A 53 -1.80 -13.05 -18.14
N SER A 54 -0.52 -13.43 -18.07
CA SER A 54 0.24 -13.47 -16.81
C SER A 54 0.44 -12.07 -16.24
N ILE A 55 0.82 -11.10 -17.07
CA ILE A 55 1.00 -9.70 -16.63
C ILE A 55 -0.33 -9.13 -16.12
N ARG A 56 -1.44 -9.31 -16.85
CA ARG A 56 -2.77 -8.86 -16.39
C ARG A 56 -3.17 -9.49 -15.07
N TYR A 57 -2.88 -10.78 -14.88
CA TYR A 57 -3.16 -11.45 -13.62
C TYR A 57 -2.35 -10.85 -12.46
N ARG A 58 -1.06 -10.58 -12.66
CA ARG A 58 -0.21 -9.92 -11.66
C ARG A 58 -0.71 -8.53 -11.31
N ILE A 59 -1.06 -7.72 -12.31
CA ILE A 59 -1.63 -6.38 -12.10
C ILE A 59 -2.87 -6.46 -11.22
N ARG A 60 -3.85 -7.32 -11.57
CA ARG A 60 -5.08 -7.49 -10.76
C ARG A 60 -4.78 -7.93 -9.33
N LYS A 61 -3.78 -8.78 -9.13
CA LYS A 61 -3.36 -9.21 -7.80
C LYS A 61 -2.76 -8.04 -7.02
N MET A 62 -1.88 -7.25 -7.63
CA MET A 62 -1.25 -6.08 -7.00
C MET A 62 -2.26 -4.96 -6.71
N GLU A 63 -3.24 -4.72 -7.58
CA GLU A 63 -4.32 -3.76 -7.35
C GLU A 63 -5.16 -4.12 -6.11
N ARG A 64 -5.44 -5.42 -5.90
CA ARG A 64 -6.12 -5.89 -4.68
C ARG A 64 -5.28 -5.65 -3.44
N GLN A 65 -3.98 -5.98 -3.50
CA GLN A 65 -3.05 -5.73 -2.39
C GLN A 65 -2.95 -4.25 -2.05
N ARG A 66 -2.86 -3.38 -3.07
CA ARG A 66 -2.87 -1.94 -2.88
C ARG A 66 -4.16 -1.47 -2.22
N SER A 67 -5.31 -1.95 -2.69
CA SER A 67 -6.62 -1.61 -2.11
C SER A 67 -6.73 -2.02 -0.63
N GLU A 68 -6.10 -3.14 -0.27
CA GLU A 68 -6.03 -3.60 1.12
C GLU A 68 -5.11 -2.70 1.98
N LEU A 69 -3.94 -2.30 1.45
CA LEU A 69 -3.07 -1.34 2.13
C LEU A 69 -3.74 0.03 2.31
N ASP A 70 -4.46 0.52 1.29
CA ASP A 70 -5.21 1.77 1.36
C ASP A 70 -6.22 1.72 2.53
N ARG A 71 -6.97 0.62 2.67
CA ARG A 71 -7.90 0.43 3.79
C ARG A 71 -7.21 0.39 5.16
N LEU A 72 -6.03 -0.22 5.26
CA LEU A 72 -5.27 -0.27 6.51
C LEU A 72 -4.74 1.12 6.89
N LEU A 73 -4.26 1.89 5.91
CA LEU A 73 -3.81 3.27 6.12
C LEU A 73 -4.96 4.17 6.57
N ASP A 74 -6.14 4.05 5.93
CA ASP A 74 -7.35 4.79 6.32
C ASP A 74 -7.78 4.43 7.73
N GLY A 75 -7.79 3.13 8.07
CA GLY A 75 -8.11 2.66 9.42
C GLY A 75 -7.15 3.21 10.48
N LEU A 76 -5.85 3.25 10.18
CA LEU A 76 -4.87 3.88 11.07
C LEU A 76 -5.12 5.38 11.19
N ALA A 77 -5.45 6.10 10.11
CA ALA A 77 -5.75 7.53 10.17
C ALA A 77 -6.92 7.83 11.14
N VAL A 78 -8.04 7.10 10.98
CA VAL A 78 -9.21 7.22 11.87
C VAL A 78 -8.85 6.95 13.34
N LEU A 79 -7.99 5.96 13.61
CA LEU A 79 -7.57 5.63 14.97
C LEU A 79 -6.72 6.74 15.61
N ALA A 80 -5.85 7.44 14.87
CA ALA A 80 -5.11 8.55 15.47
C ALA A 80 -5.97 9.79 15.70
N ASP A 81 -6.94 10.06 14.83
CA ASP A 81 -7.88 11.17 15.04
C ASP A 81 -8.71 10.94 16.31
N ALA A 82 -9.10 9.68 16.58
CA ALA A 82 -9.81 9.29 17.79
C ALA A 82 -8.96 9.38 19.08
N VAL A 83 -7.64 9.23 18.99
CA VAL A 83 -6.72 9.37 20.13
C VAL A 83 -6.33 10.83 20.39
N SER A 84 -6.46 11.69 19.38
CA SER A 84 -6.13 13.13 19.47
C SER A 84 -7.32 14.01 19.89
N SER A 85 -8.52 13.44 20.02
CA SER A 85 -9.77 14.09 20.44
C SER A 85 -10.08 13.85 21.91
#